data_AF-E0I4D5-F1
#
_entry.id   AF-E0I4D5-F1
#
_cell.length_a   1.000
_cell.length_b   1.000
_cell.length_c   1.000
_cell.angle_alpha   90.00
_cell.angle_beta   90.00
_cell.angle_gamma   90.00
#
_symmetry.space_group_name_H-M   'P 1'
#
loop_
_entity.id
_entity.type
_entity.pdbx_description
1 polymer ?
#
loop_
_entity_poly.entity_id
_entity_poly.type
_entity_poly.pdbx_seq_one_letter_code
_entity_poly.pdbx_strand_id
1 'polypeptide(L)'
;MEFINLHIDQSYLEKAASLLGLTNFPSTNVQSKLIDAIGGSVEHSQKMQSMIDWIDLIEKKYRETITSVVYGMAHFIKQQEEGFISPSQPFYVPSTSYFTENAVTRSFSLAEKLAQLINVFEEIGDMESGHKKSVSFSKIREKTEMDLSDLHTSLSSLTTERHAHTHGMTPEITRHKISDVQTGSINGGPPVAFIFRGIDETKLPVTPYQQLIRCKEVMDKFAATISKILDEIEQDLKI
;
A
#
# COMPACT_ATOMS: atom_id res chain seq x y z
N MET A 1 -2.91 16.43 24.39
CA MET A 1 -2.91 15.15 23.66
C MET A 1 -4.29 15.05 23.02
N GLU A 2 -4.41 15.29 21.72
CA GLU A 2 -5.68 15.19 21.02
C GLU A 2 -6.01 13.71 20.81
N PHE A 3 -7.19 13.29 21.25
CA PHE A 3 -7.67 11.93 21.01
C PHE A 3 -8.26 11.87 19.59
N ILE A 4 -7.69 11.04 18.72
CA ILE A 4 -8.26 10.79 17.38
C ILE A 4 -9.49 9.90 17.57
N ASN A 5 -10.67 10.41 17.19
CA ASN A 5 -11.88 9.59 17.17
C ASN A 5 -11.88 8.69 15.93
N LEU A 6 -11.70 7.39 16.17
CA LEU A 6 -11.72 6.34 15.13
C LEU A 6 -13.09 5.65 15.01
N HIS A 7 -14.08 6.10 15.80
CA HIS A 7 -15.42 5.56 15.68
C HIS A 7 -16.07 6.04 14.38
N ILE A 8 -16.63 5.08 13.64
CA ILE A 8 -17.30 5.32 12.38
C ILE A 8 -18.49 4.37 12.27
N ASP A 9 -19.59 4.90 11.75
CA ASP A 9 -20.82 4.12 11.58
C ASP A 9 -20.63 3.05 10.50
N GLN A 10 -21.27 1.90 10.72
CA GLN A 10 -21.21 0.76 9.81
C GLN A 10 -21.64 1.11 8.37
N SER A 11 -22.60 2.03 8.21
CA SER A 11 -23.06 2.49 6.89
C SER A 11 -21.94 3.13 6.05
N TYR A 12 -21.03 3.88 6.67
CA TYR A 12 -19.88 4.46 5.96
C TYR A 12 -18.85 3.40 5.58
N LEU A 13 -18.66 2.37 6.42
CA LEU A 13 -17.78 1.24 6.12
C LEU A 13 -18.30 0.44 4.92
N GLU A 14 -19.59 0.15 4.88
CA GLU A 14 -20.24 -0.55 3.77
C GLU A 14 -20.17 0.26 2.47
N LYS A 15 -20.41 1.56 2.55
CA LYS A 15 -20.28 2.47 1.41
C LYS A 15 -18.84 2.52 0.90
N ALA A 16 -17.86 2.63 1.79
CA ALA A 16 -16.44 2.62 1.44
C ALA A 16 -16.01 1.30 0.78
N ALA A 17 -16.42 0.16 1.34
CA ALA A 17 -16.13 -1.16 0.78
C ALA A 17 -16.75 -1.32 -0.62
N SER A 18 -17.99 -0.87 -0.81
CA SER A 18 -18.67 -0.90 -2.11
C SER A 18 -17.98 0.00 -3.14
N LEU A 19 -17.57 1.21 -2.76
CA LEU A 19 -16.88 2.14 -3.65
C LEU A 19 -15.50 1.66 -4.06
N LEU A 20 -14.76 1.07 -3.12
CA LEU A 20 -13.41 0.58 -3.39
C LEU A 20 -13.40 -0.68 -4.24
N GLY A 21 -14.44 -1.53 -4.13
CA GLY A 21 -14.52 -2.78 -4.90
C GLY A 21 -13.27 -3.65 -4.74
N LEU A 22 -12.76 -3.77 -3.51
CA LEU A 22 -11.49 -4.45 -3.22
C LEU A 22 -11.56 -5.93 -3.59
N THR A 23 -10.52 -6.41 -4.27
CA THR A 23 -10.38 -7.82 -4.58
C THR A 23 -10.26 -8.64 -3.29
N ASN A 24 -10.96 -9.77 -3.19
CA ASN A 24 -10.79 -10.68 -2.06
C ASN A 24 -9.44 -11.39 -2.13
N PHE A 25 -8.93 -11.85 -0.99
CA PHE A 25 -7.79 -12.77 -1.02
C PHE A 25 -8.18 -14.02 -1.82
N PRO A 26 -7.34 -14.52 -2.74
CA PRO A 26 -7.71 -15.66 -3.56
C PRO A 26 -8.01 -16.87 -2.66
N SER A 27 -9.22 -17.40 -2.80
CA SER A 27 -9.61 -18.65 -2.16
C SER A 27 -8.87 -19.77 -2.87
N THR A 28 -8.00 -20.48 -2.16
CA THR A 28 -7.25 -21.59 -2.74
C THR A 28 -7.36 -22.82 -1.86
N ASN A 29 -7.55 -23.98 -2.51
CA ASN A 29 -7.43 -25.28 -1.85
C ASN A 29 -5.96 -25.71 -1.70
N VAL A 30 -5.01 -24.80 -2.00
CA VAL A 30 -3.58 -25.04 -1.95
C VAL A 30 -3.14 -25.45 -0.55
N GLN A 31 -3.69 -24.84 0.49
CA GLN A 31 -3.35 -25.22 1.87
C GLN A 31 -3.74 -26.67 2.18
N SER A 32 -4.92 -27.14 1.76
CA SER A 32 -5.28 -28.55 1.94
C SER A 32 -4.35 -29.47 1.18
N LYS A 33 -3.99 -29.11 -0.07
CA LYS A 33 -3.06 -29.91 -0.88
C LYS A 33 -1.66 -29.95 -0.28
N LEU A 34 -1.19 -28.84 0.27
CA LEU A 34 0.06 -28.77 1.01
C LEU A 34 0.02 -29.69 2.24
N ILE A 35 -1.09 -29.71 2.99
CA ILE A 35 -1.29 -30.61 4.13
C ILE A 35 -1.28 -32.08 3.69
N ASP A 36 -1.98 -32.41 2.60
CA ASP A 36 -2.04 -33.77 2.05
C ASP A 36 -0.68 -34.24 1.54
N ALA A 37 0.15 -33.30 1.06
CA ALA A 37 1.52 -33.55 0.62
C ALA A 37 2.54 -33.62 1.77
N ILE A 38 2.15 -33.38 3.03
CA ILE A 38 3.04 -33.54 4.18
C ILE A 38 3.42 -35.03 4.30
N GLY A 39 4.67 -35.32 3.99
CA GLY A 39 5.25 -36.65 4.01
C GLY A 39 6.69 -36.63 3.49
N GLY A 40 7.29 -37.81 3.31
CA GLY A 40 8.65 -37.92 2.77
C GLY A 40 9.75 -37.51 3.76
N SER A 41 10.74 -36.74 3.30
CA SER A 41 11.85 -36.29 4.14
C SER A 41 11.40 -35.22 5.15
N VAL A 42 12.14 -35.10 6.26
CA VAL A 42 11.91 -34.06 7.27
C VAL A 42 11.95 -32.66 6.65
N GLU A 43 12.89 -32.42 5.73
CA GLU A 43 13.06 -31.16 5.02
C GLU A 43 11.84 -30.82 4.15
N HIS A 44 11.33 -31.80 3.40
CA HIS A 44 10.14 -31.61 2.56
C HIS A 44 8.91 -31.25 3.40
N SER A 45 8.68 -31.98 4.49
CA SER A 45 7.57 -31.71 5.40
C SER A 45 7.68 -30.31 6.06
N GLN A 46 8.89 -29.89 6.42
CA GLN A 46 9.14 -28.55 6.99
C GLN A 46 8.92 -27.43 5.97
N LYS A 47 9.29 -27.65 4.70
CA LYS A 47 9.02 -26.71 3.59
C LYS A 47 7.52 -26.51 3.41
N MET A 48 6.75 -27.60 3.33
CA MET A 48 5.28 -27.55 3.18
C MET A 48 4.62 -26.81 4.35
N GLN A 49 5.00 -27.13 5.59
CA GLN A 49 4.49 -26.43 6.76
C GLN A 49 4.85 -24.93 6.75
N SER A 50 6.07 -24.59 6.34
CA SER A 50 6.51 -23.19 6.23
C SER A 50 5.70 -22.42 5.19
N MET A 51 5.35 -23.04 4.05
CA MET A 51 4.48 -22.41 3.06
C MET A 51 3.07 -22.16 3.61
N ILE A 52 2.47 -23.14 4.31
CA ILE A 52 1.17 -22.98 4.97
C ILE A 52 1.19 -21.78 5.93
N ASP A 53 2.18 -21.73 6.82
CA ASP A 53 2.35 -20.65 7.79
C ASP A 53 2.44 -19.27 7.13
N TRP A 54 3.16 -19.18 6.00
CA TRP A 54 3.29 -17.93 5.26
C TRP A 54 2.00 -17.53 4.56
N ILE A 55 1.26 -18.48 3.97
CA ILE A 55 -0.03 -18.22 3.33
C ILE A 55 -1.04 -17.68 4.36
N ASP A 56 -1.16 -18.32 5.54
CA ASP A 56 -2.05 -17.86 6.62
C ASP A 56 -1.69 -16.45 7.09
N LEU A 57 -0.39 -16.19 7.27
CA LEU A 57 0.08 -14.89 7.70
C LEU A 57 -0.18 -13.81 6.64
N ILE A 58 0.01 -14.13 5.36
CA ILE A 58 -0.28 -13.24 4.25
C ILE A 58 -1.78 -12.93 4.21
N GLU A 59 -2.66 -13.92 4.29
CA GLU A 59 -4.11 -13.73 4.27
C GLU A 59 -4.56 -12.82 5.44
N LYS A 60 -4.06 -13.09 6.65
CA LYS A 60 -4.33 -12.24 7.82
C LYS A 60 -3.89 -10.78 7.56
N LYS A 61 -2.68 -10.59 7.04
CA LYS A 61 -2.13 -9.24 6.79
C LYS A 61 -2.82 -8.54 5.63
N TYR A 62 -3.29 -9.29 4.64
CA TYR A 62 -4.13 -8.79 3.55
C TYR A 62 -5.43 -8.20 4.11
N ARG A 63 -6.13 -8.95 4.96
CA ARG A 63 -7.35 -8.47 5.65
C ARG A 63 -7.09 -7.21 6.47
N GLU A 64 -6.03 -7.18 7.29
CA GLU A 64 -5.68 -5.99 8.09
C GLU A 64 -5.39 -4.76 7.21
N THR A 65 -4.78 -4.96 6.03
CA THR A 65 -4.49 -3.88 5.07
C THR A 65 -5.77 -3.36 4.44
N ILE A 66 -6.65 -4.26 3.97
CA ILE A 66 -7.98 -3.90 3.47
C ILE A 66 -8.77 -3.12 4.50
N THR A 67 -8.80 -3.58 5.76
CA THR A 67 -9.49 -2.86 6.83
C THR A 67 -8.97 -1.44 6.96
N SER A 68 -7.65 -1.24 6.92
CA SER A 68 -7.06 0.10 7.00
C SER A 68 -7.51 0.99 5.83
N VAL A 69 -7.52 0.45 4.60
CA VAL A 69 -7.98 1.20 3.41
C VAL A 69 -9.47 1.56 3.51
N VAL A 70 -10.32 0.60 3.89
CA VAL A 70 -11.77 0.80 4.03
C VAL A 70 -12.08 1.84 5.12
N TYR A 71 -11.45 1.75 6.28
CA TYR A 71 -11.66 2.72 7.36
C TYR A 71 -11.19 4.12 6.96
N GLY A 72 -10.02 4.23 6.30
CA GLY A 72 -9.55 5.51 5.77
C GLY A 72 -10.54 6.13 4.79
N MET A 73 -11.06 5.32 3.86
CA MET A 73 -12.04 5.78 2.87
C MET A 73 -13.38 6.16 3.51
N ALA A 74 -13.84 5.40 4.50
CA ALA A 74 -15.07 5.69 5.22
C ALA A 74 -14.97 7.03 5.96
N HIS A 75 -13.85 7.30 6.65
CA HIS A 75 -13.62 8.59 7.30
C HIS A 75 -13.57 9.75 6.30
N PHE A 76 -12.97 9.54 5.12
CA PHE A 76 -13.00 10.51 4.04
C PHE A 76 -14.43 10.81 3.57
N ILE A 77 -15.24 9.79 3.30
CA ILE A 77 -16.64 9.95 2.84
C ILE A 77 -17.47 10.70 3.87
N LYS A 78 -17.40 10.29 5.15
CA LYS A 78 -18.09 10.95 6.24
C LYS A 78 -17.76 12.44 6.30
N GLN A 79 -16.48 12.78 6.17
CA GLN A 79 -16.02 14.16 6.18
C GLN A 79 -16.57 14.98 5.01
N GLN A 80 -16.62 14.40 3.80
CA GLN A 80 -17.18 15.05 2.61
C GLN A 80 -18.65 15.39 2.80
N GLU A 81 -19.42 14.47 3.40
CA GLU A 81 -20.86 14.61 3.60
C GLU A 81 -21.21 15.56 4.75
N GLU A 82 -20.40 15.58 5.80
CA GLU A 82 -20.60 16.45 6.98
C GLU A 82 -20.02 17.88 6.78
N GLY A 83 -19.42 18.17 5.61
CA GLY A 83 -19.00 19.53 5.24
C GLY A 83 -17.75 20.05 5.96
N PHE A 84 -16.93 19.17 6.56
CA PHE A 84 -15.72 19.54 7.32
C PHE A 84 -14.52 19.94 6.45
N ILE A 85 -14.73 20.32 5.19
CA ILE A 85 -13.65 20.72 4.28
C ILE A 85 -13.52 22.23 4.33
N SER A 86 -12.68 22.73 5.24
CA SER A 86 -12.14 24.07 5.03
C SER A 86 -11.22 24.02 3.80
N PRO A 87 -11.40 24.90 2.79
CA PRO A 87 -10.50 25.01 1.64
C PRO A 87 -9.03 25.26 2.03
N SER A 88 -8.79 25.71 3.27
CA SER A 88 -7.46 25.96 3.83
C SER A 88 -6.80 24.74 4.51
N GLN A 89 -7.48 23.61 4.66
CA GLN A 89 -6.94 22.38 5.29
C GLN A 89 -7.10 21.09 4.46
N PRO A 90 -6.82 21.08 3.14
CA PRO A 90 -7.04 19.87 2.32
C PRO A 90 -6.05 18.72 2.60
N PHE A 91 -5.01 18.94 3.43
CA PHE A 91 -3.88 18.00 3.55
C PHE A 91 -3.80 17.20 4.86
N TYR A 92 -4.53 17.54 5.92
CA TYR A 92 -4.43 16.81 7.19
C TYR A 92 -5.78 16.58 7.85
N VAL A 93 -6.21 15.32 7.84
CA VAL A 93 -7.44 14.86 8.50
C VAL A 93 -7.01 13.71 9.42
N PRO A 94 -6.99 13.89 10.75
CA PRO A 94 -6.32 12.97 11.66
C PRO A 94 -6.70 11.50 11.47
N SER A 95 -7.99 11.17 11.38
CA SER A 95 -8.45 9.79 11.22
C SER A 95 -8.12 9.22 9.83
N THR A 96 -8.38 9.97 8.75
CA THR A 96 -8.06 9.55 7.37
C THR A 96 -6.55 9.37 7.18
N SER A 97 -5.75 10.32 7.65
CA SER A 97 -4.29 10.27 7.61
C SER A 97 -3.76 9.07 8.41
N TYR A 98 -4.27 8.83 9.62
CA TYR A 98 -3.89 7.67 10.43
C TYR A 98 -4.09 6.34 9.68
N PHE A 99 -5.27 6.14 9.10
CA PHE A 99 -5.56 4.90 8.36
C PHE A 99 -4.76 4.79 7.05
N THR A 100 -4.51 5.91 6.40
CA THR A 100 -3.69 5.96 5.17
C THR A 100 -2.25 5.56 5.44
N GLU A 101 -1.61 6.13 6.47
CA GLU A 101 -0.24 5.79 6.88
C GLU A 101 -0.10 4.30 7.24
N ASN A 102 -1.09 3.78 7.95
CA ASN A 102 -1.17 2.35 8.26
C ASN A 102 -1.33 1.51 6.99
N ALA A 103 -2.20 1.90 6.05
CA ALA A 103 -2.39 1.19 4.79
C ALA A 103 -1.11 1.14 3.95
N VAL A 104 -0.39 2.26 3.83
CA VAL A 104 0.89 2.34 3.11
C VAL A 104 1.92 1.40 3.76
N THR A 105 2.13 1.51 5.07
CA THR A 105 3.10 0.67 5.79
C THR A 105 2.79 -0.81 5.66
N ARG A 106 1.50 -1.17 5.78
CA ARG A 106 1.04 -2.55 5.67
C ARG A 106 1.19 -3.11 4.25
N SER A 107 0.99 -2.30 3.22
CA SER A 107 1.17 -2.69 1.81
C SER A 107 2.59 -3.16 1.53
N PHE A 108 3.61 -2.41 1.99
CA PHE A 108 4.99 -2.85 1.89
C PHE A 108 5.26 -4.09 2.75
N SER A 109 4.78 -4.11 4.00
CA SER A 109 4.95 -5.26 4.88
C SER A 109 4.33 -6.54 4.32
N LEU A 110 3.27 -6.42 3.52
CA LEU A 110 2.60 -7.53 2.85
C LEU A 110 3.43 -8.04 1.66
N ALA A 111 4.00 -7.13 0.86
CA ALA A 111 4.93 -7.48 -0.22
C ALA A 111 6.19 -8.21 0.30
N GLU A 112 6.74 -7.79 1.45
CA GLU A 112 7.87 -8.49 2.06
C GLU A 112 7.50 -9.92 2.51
N LYS A 113 6.24 -10.17 2.92
CA LYS A 113 5.80 -11.54 3.26
C LYS A 113 5.57 -12.40 2.03
N LEU A 114 5.10 -11.80 0.93
CA LEU A 114 5.03 -12.49 -0.35
C LEU A 114 6.42 -12.93 -0.81
N ALA A 115 7.41 -12.06 -0.67
CA ALA A 115 8.81 -12.38 -0.96
C ALA A 115 9.31 -13.58 -0.15
N GLN A 116 8.90 -13.69 1.12
CA GLN A 116 9.23 -14.84 1.97
C GLN A 116 8.59 -16.13 1.47
N LEU A 117 7.32 -16.09 1.07
CA LEU A 117 6.65 -17.25 0.49
C LEU A 117 7.37 -17.73 -0.76
N ILE A 118 7.66 -16.82 -1.69
CA ILE A 118 8.40 -17.12 -2.94
C ILE A 118 9.77 -17.71 -2.61
N ASN A 119 10.51 -17.11 -1.66
CA ASN A 119 11.82 -17.61 -1.26
C ASN A 119 11.76 -19.04 -0.70
N VAL A 120 10.72 -19.36 0.09
CA VAL A 120 10.51 -20.71 0.62
C VAL A 120 10.12 -21.67 -0.50
N PHE A 121 9.27 -21.24 -1.44
CA PHE A 121 8.80 -22.06 -2.55
C PHE A 121 9.93 -22.40 -3.53
N GLU A 122 10.60 -21.38 -4.07
CA GLU A 122 11.63 -21.50 -5.13
C GLU A 122 13.05 -21.73 -4.59
N GLU A 123 13.24 -21.75 -3.28
CA GLU A 123 14.54 -22.00 -2.64
C GLU A 123 15.66 -21.01 -3.03
N ILE A 124 15.28 -19.75 -3.31
CA ILE A 124 16.15 -18.69 -3.87
C ILE A 124 17.26 -18.19 -2.90
N GLY A 125 17.36 -18.76 -1.71
CA GLY A 125 18.45 -18.51 -0.75
C GLY A 125 18.57 -19.58 0.35
N ASP A 126 19.74 -19.65 1.00
CA ASP A 126 20.12 -20.72 1.95
C ASP A 126 18.99 -21.13 2.91
N MET A 127 18.44 -22.33 2.68
CA MET A 127 17.55 -23.03 3.59
C MET A 127 18.28 -23.52 4.86
N GLU A 128 19.60 -23.48 4.90
CA GLU A 128 20.43 -24.20 5.89
C GLU A 128 20.28 -23.78 7.36
N SER A 129 19.51 -22.75 7.71
CA SER A 129 19.54 -22.21 9.08
C SER A 129 18.26 -22.32 9.90
N GLY A 130 17.14 -22.83 9.37
CA GLY A 130 15.87 -22.90 10.14
C GLY A 130 15.39 -21.54 10.70
N HIS A 131 16.03 -20.45 10.28
CA HIS A 131 15.75 -19.10 10.73
C HIS A 131 15.02 -18.36 9.62
N LYS A 132 13.86 -17.79 9.97
CA LYS A 132 13.09 -16.86 9.13
C LYS A 132 13.93 -15.60 8.85
N LYS A 133 14.91 -15.68 7.95
CA LYS A 133 15.70 -14.52 7.52
C LYS A 133 14.75 -13.54 6.84
N SER A 134 14.82 -12.26 7.18
CA SER A 134 14.07 -11.26 6.42
C SER A 134 14.64 -11.15 5.00
N VAL A 135 13.79 -11.30 3.99
CA VAL A 135 14.15 -11.18 2.58
C VAL A 135 13.38 -10.01 2.00
N SER A 136 14.09 -9.16 1.26
CA SER A 136 13.51 -7.99 0.63
C SER A 136 12.77 -8.36 -0.66
N PHE A 137 11.57 -7.82 -0.87
CA PHE A 137 10.80 -7.98 -2.10
C PHE A 137 11.59 -7.60 -3.36
N SER A 138 12.34 -6.50 -3.32
CA SER A 138 13.19 -6.09 -4.45
C SER A 138 14.27 -7.14 -4.78
N LYS A 139 14.85 -7.77 -3.75
CA LYS A 139 15.87 -8.81 -3.94
C LYS A 139 15.28 -10.11 -4.51
N ILE A 140 14.07 -10.48 -4.09
CA ILE A 140 13.40 -11.66 -4.65
C ILE A 140 13.04 -11.43 -6.10
N ARG A 141 12.47 -10.26 -6.44
CA ARG A 141 12.18 -9.91 -7.83
C ARG A 141 13.40 -10.04 -8.76
N GLU A 142 14.58 -9.68 -8.29
CA GLU A 142 15.81 -9.76 -9.10
C GLU A 142 16.31 -11.19 -9.33
N LYS A 143 15.84 -12.16 -8.53
CA LYS A 143 16.34 -13.54 -8.53
C LYS A 143 15.32 -14.58 -8.98
N THR A 144 14.03 -14.29 -8.81
CA THR A 144 12.93 -15.16 -9.24
C THR A 144 12.71 -15.03 -10.75
N GLU A 145 12.27 -16.12 -11.38
CA GLU A 145 11.79 -16.11 -12.76
C GLU A 145 10.32 -15.60 -12.84
N MET A 146 9.62 -15.56 -11.71
CA MET A 146 8.25 -15.04 -11.63
C MET A 146 8.19 -13.55 -11.99
N ASP A 147 7.22 -13.19 -12.82
CA ASP A 147 6.97 -11.78 -13.13
C ASP A 147 6.27 -11.07 -11.97
N LEU A 148 7.05 -10.29 -11.21
CA LEU A 148 6.58 -9.42 -10.12
C LEU A 148 6.56 -7.92 -10.50
N SER A 149 6.70 -7.56 -11.78
CA SER A 149 6.89 -6.16 -12.21
C SER A 149 5.69 -5.27 -11.91
N ASP A 150 4.49 -5.79 -12.08
CA ASP A 150 3.23 -5.08 -11.88
C ASP A 150 3.05 -4.65 -10.41
N LEU A 151 3.26 -5.59 -9.48
CA LEU A 151 3.19 -5.31 -8.05
C LEU A 151 4.31 -4.34 -7.63
N HIS A 152 5.51 -4.50 -8.16
CA HIS A 152 6.61 -3.58 -7.88
C HIS A 152 6.29 -2.15 -8.32
N THR A 153 5.82 -1.97 -9.56
CA THR A 153 5.47 -0.66 -10.12
C THR A 153 4.40 0.02 -9.27
N SER A 154 3.39 -0.74 -8.85
CA SER A 154 2.35 -0.24 -7.95
C SER A 154 2.91 0.18 -6.59
N LEU A 155 3.81 -0.61 -5.98
CA LEU A 155 4.49 -0.27 -4.72
C LEU A 155 5.38 0.97 -4.85
N SER A 156 6.06 1.15 -5.99
CA SER A 156 6.87 2.33 -6.26
C SER A 156 6.06 3.64 -6.24
N SER A 157 4.76 3.57 -6.56
CA SER A 157 3.86 4.73 -6.48
C SER A 157 3.60 5.25 -5.05
N LEU A 158 3.99 4.47 -4.02
CA LEU A 158 3.86 4.77 -2.60
C LEU A 158 5.21 5.03 -1.91
N THR A 159 6.32 5.03 -2.65
CA THR A 159 7.67 5.11 -2.05
C THR A 159 7.90 6.44 -1.34
N THR A 160 7.41 7.54 -1.91
CA THR A 160 7.52 8.88 -1.31
C THR A 160 6.79 8.94 0.05
N GLU A 161 5.57 8.42 0.10
CA GLU A 161 4.71 8.37 1.28
C GLU A 161 5.34 7.49 2.37
N ARG A 162 5.90 6.33 1.98
CA ARG A 162 6.65 5.46 2.89
C ARG A 162 7.87 6.18 3.48
N HIS A 163 8.66 6.86 2.66
CA HIS A 163 9.84 7.59 3.13
C HIS A 163 9.48 8.77 4.02
N ALA A 164 8.41 9.50 3.71
CA ALA A 164 7.93 10.61 4.53
C ALA A 164 7.54 10.12 5.94
N HIS A 165 6.83 9.00 6.04
CA HIS A 165 6.48 8.39 7.32
C HIS A 165 7.71 7.87 8.09
N THR A 166 8.67 7.21 7.42
CA THR A 166 9.85 6.66 8.10
C THR A 166 10.87 7.72 8.53
N HIS A 167 11.02 8.80 7.77
CA HIS A 167 12.08 9.80 7.98
C HIS A 167 11.58 11.18 8.40
N GLY A 168 10.26 11.35 8.58
CA GLY A 168 9.67 12.63 8.97
C GLY A 168 9.93 13.73 7.93
N MET A 169 9.96 13.39 6.63
CA MET A 169 10.13 14.41 5.60
C MET A 169 8.89 15.27 5.54
N THR A 170 9.00 16.53 5.96
CA THR A 170 8.07 17.58 5.58
C THR A 170 8.25 17.81 4.08
N PRO A 171 7.24 17.55 3.23
CA PRO A 171 7.34 17.93 1.83
C PRO A 171 7.62 19.43 1.76
N GLU A 172 8.68 19.81 1.08
CA GLU A 172 9.08 21.21 0.89
C GLU A 172 7.97 21.97 0.13
N ILE A 173 7.02 22.58 0.85
CA ILE A 173 6.10 23.60 0.32
C ILE A 173 6.88 24.92 0.17
N THR A 174 8.14 24.89 -0.28
CA THR A 174 9.06 26.04 -0.21
C THR A 174 9.34 26.67 -1.57
N ARG A 175 8.83 26.12 -2.67
CA ARG A 175 9.02 26.73 -4.01
C ARG A 175 7.75 27.37 -4.52
N HIS A 176 7.57 28.64 -4.15
CA HIS A 176 6.69 29.54 -4.89
C HIS A 176 7.18 29.64 -6.34
N LYS A 177 6.31 29.30 -7.30
CA LYS A 177 6.56 29.56 -8.71
C LYS A 177 6.07 30.98 -9.01
N ILE A 178 6.84 31.76 -9.77
CA ILE A 178 6.31 32.99 -10.35
C ILE A 178 5.24 32.55 -11.36
N SER A 179 3.97 32.77 -11.02
CA SER A 179 2.85 32.32 -11.82
C SER A 179 2.60 33.25 -13.00
N ASP A 180 2.86 34.55 -12.83
CA ASP A 180 2.83 35.56 -13.89
C ASP A 180 3.59 36.83 -13.47
N VAL A 181 4.19 37.52 -14.46
CA VAL A 181 4.70 38.89 -14.30
C VAL A 181 3.82 39.81 -15.15
N GLN A 182 2.98 40.61 -14.51
CA GLN A 182 2.16 41.61 -15.18
C GLN A 182 2.73 43.01 -14.97
N THR A 183 2.66 43.86 -15.98
CA THR A 183 3.04 45.28 -15.87
C THR A 183 1.78 46.14 -15.79
N GLY A 184 1.74 47.04 -14.81
CA GLY A 184 0.65 47.97 -14.62
C GLY A 184 1.13 49.27 -14.00
N SER A 185 0.37 50.35 -14.12
CA SER A 185 0.68 51.63 -13.48
C SER A 185 -0.16 51.80 -12.21
N ILE A 186 0.47 52.09 -11.07
CA ILE A 186 -0.26 52.54 -9.89
C ILE A 186 -0.47 54.04 -10.03
N ASN A 187 -1.73 54.49 -10.04
CA ASN A 187 -2.12 55.91 -10.08
C ASN A 187 -1.47 56.74 -11.21
N GLY A 188 -1.32 56.16 -12.41
CA GLY A 188 -0.74 56.85 -13.58
C GLY A 188 0.77 57.10 -13.49
N GLY A 189 1.45 56.51 -12.50
CA GLY A 189 2.91 56.50 -12.40
C GLY A 189 3.58 55.57 -13.42
N PRO A 190 4.93 55.55 -13.44
CA PRO A 190 5.67 54.65 -14.32
C PRO A 190 5.27 53.17 -14.10
N PRO A 191 5.30 52.34 -15.15
CA PRO A 191 4.86 50.95 -15.07
C PRO A 191 5.69 50.17 -14.05
N VAL A 192 5.00 49.48 -13.14
CA VAL A 192 5.56 48.61 -12.10
C VAL A 192 5.25 47.16 -12.47
N ALA A 193 6.23 46.28 -12.32
CA ALA A 193 6.04 44.85 -12.50
C ALA A 193 5.48 44.22 -11.22
N PHE A 194 4.32 43.58 -11.32
CA PHE A 194 3.73 42.76 -10.26
C PHE A 194 4.16 41.31 -10.46
N ILE A 195 4.81 40.73 -9.45
CA ILE A 195 5.20 39.33 -9.44
C ILE A 195 4.15 38.57 -8.63
N PHE A 196 3.28 37.82 -9.30
CA PHE A 196 2.37 36.90 -8.64
C PHE A 196 3.15 35.63 -8.29
N ARG A 197 3.18 35.29 -6.99
CA ARG A 197 3.80 34.05 -6.49
C ARG A 197 2.69 33.04 -6.21
N GLY A 198 2.61 32.00 -7.02
CA GLY A 198 1.71 30.86 -6.81
C GLY A 198 2.43 29.71 -6.12
N ILE A 199 1.66 28.78 -5.53
CA ILE A 199 2.20 27.47 -5.12
C ILE A 199 2.30 26.61 -6.37
N ASP A 200 3.41 25.88 -6.51
CA ASP A 200 3.53 24.89 -7.57
C ASP A 200 2.64 23.68 -7.25
N GLU A 201 1.43 23.65 -7.81
CA GLU A 201 0.45 22.59 -7.56
C GLU A 201 0.97 21.20 -7.96
N THR A 202 1.93 21.12 -8.89
CA THR A 202 2.58 19.85 -9.29
C THR A 202 3.50 19.28 -8.22
N LYS A 203 3.87 20.09 -7.21
CA LYS A 203 4.71 19.71 -6.08
C LYS A 203 3.94 19.54 -4.78
N LEU A 204 2.61 19.68 -4.82
CA LEU A 204 1.79 19.45 -3.63
C LEU A 204 1.86 17.97 -3.22
N PRO A 205 1.87 17.68 -1.91
CA PRO A 205 1.81 16.32 -1.43
C PRO A 205 0.50 15.66 -1.87
N VAL A 206 0.58 14.37 -2.16
CA VAL A 206 -0.57 13.55 -2.53
C VAL A 206 -1.54 13.50 -1.36
N THR A 207 -2.82 13.77 -1.62
CA THR A 207 -3.84 13.78 -0.56
C THR A 207 -4.04 12.39 0.04
N PRO A 208 -4.45 12.26 1.32
CA PRO A 208 -4.73 10.95 1.92
C PRO A 208 -5.71 10.11 1.11
N TYR A 209 -6.74 10.72 0.51
CA TYR A 209 -7.66 10.04 -0.40
C TYR A 209 -6.95 9.41 -1.59
N GLN A 210 -6.11 10.17 -2.31
CA GLN A 210 -5.36 9.64 -3.45
C GLN A 210 -4.39 8.54 -3.02
N GLN A 211 -3.78 8.65 -1.85
CA GLN A 211 -2.94 7.58 -1.28
C GLN A 211 -3.76 6.30 -1.01
N LEU A 212 -4.98 6.41 -0.47
CA LEU A 212 -5.87 5.26 -0.27
C LEU A 212 -6.25 4.58 -1.59
N ILE A 213 -6.48 5.35 -2.66
CA ILE A 213 -6.74 4.79 -4.00
C ILE A 213 -5.51 4.04 -4.52
N ARG A 214 -4.30 4.59 -4.37
CA ARG A 214 -3.07 3.87 -4.74
C ARG A 214 -2.85 2.61 -3.90
N CYS A 215 -3.14 2.64 -2.60
CA CYS A 215 -3.12 1.44 -1.75
C CYS A 215 -4.10 0.38 -2.28
N LYS A 216 -5.30 0.77 -2.70
CA LYS A 216 -6.27 -0.13 -3.33
C LYS A 216 -5.71 -0.78 -4.61
N GLU A 217 -5.03 -0.02 -5.47
CA GLU A 217 -4.37 -0.56 -6.66
C GLU A 217 -3.28 -1.57 -6.29
N VAL A 218 -2.48 -1.28 -5.26
CA VAL A 218 -1.48 -2.24 -4.73
C VAL A 218 -2.15 -3.52 -4.28
N MET A 219 -3.29 -3.43 -3.57
CA MET A 219 -4.02 -4.61 -3.10
C MET A 219 -4.56 -5.47 -4.26
N ASP A 220 -5.08 -4.85 -5.32
CA ASP A 220 -5.55 -5.58 -6.50
C ASP A 220 -4.39 -6.29 -7.22
N LYS A 221 -3.26 -5.59 -7.41
CA LYS A 221 -2.06 -6.18 -8.00
C LYS A 221 -1.47 -7.28 -7.11
N PHE A 222 -1.52 -7.09 -5.79
CA PHE A 222 -1.11 -8.10 -4.82
C PHE A 222 -1.96 -9.36 -4.95
N ALA A 223 -3.29 -9.24 -4.93
CA ALA A 223 -4.22 -10.37 -5.04
C ALA A 223 -4.01 -11.17 -6.32
N ALA A 224 -3.80 -10.49 -7.46
CA ALA A 224 -3.47 -11.14 -8.72
C ALA A 224 -2.12 -11.88 -8.66
N THR A 225 -1.11 -11.27 -8.03
CA THR A 225 0.25 -11.85 -7.94
C THR A 225 0.26 -13.08 -7.03
N ILE A 226 -0.33 -13.00 -5.84
CA ILE A 226 -0.41 -14.14 -4.92
C ILE A 226 -1.25 -15.27 -5.52
N SER A 227 -2.31 -14.97 -6.29
CA SER A 227 -3.08 -16.01 -7.00
C SER A 227 -2.18 -16.82 -7.94
N LYS A 228 -1.35 -16.16 -8.76
CA LYS A 228 -0.41 -16.84 -9.67
C LYS A 228 0.57 -17.73 -8.91
N ILE A 229 1.15 -17.20 -7.83
CA ILE A 229 2.09 -17.95 -6.99
C ILE A 229 1.44 -19.19 -6.38
N LEU A 230 0.20 -19.05 -5.90
CA LEU A 230 -0.56 -20.19 -5.36
C LEU A 230 -0.89 -21.21 -6.45
N ASP A 231 -1.21 -20.78 -7.67
CA ASP A 231 -1.43 -21.67 -8.81
C ASP A 231 -0.14 -22.43 -9.20
N GLU A 232 1.02 -21.77 -9.16
CA GLU A 232 2.32 -22.40 -9.41
C GLU A 232 2.68 -23.43 -8.33
N ILE A 233 2.49 -23.09 -7.04
CA ILE A 233 2.64 -24.04 -5.93
C ILE A 233 1.71 -25.24 -6.14
N GLU A 234 0.45 -25.01 -6.54
CA GLU A 234 -0.49 -26.09 -6.79
C GLU A 234 -0.02 -27.03 -7.90
N GLN A 235 0.52 -26.48 -8.99
CA GLN A 235 0.99 -27.26 -10.13
C GLN A 235 2.20 -28.13 -9.78
N ASP A 236 3.14 -27.58 -9.00
CA ASP A 236 4.32 -28.31 -8.52
C ASP A 236 3.94 -29.50 -7.62
N LEU A 237 2.87 -29.36 -6.82
CA LEU A 237 2.35 -30.44 -5.97
C LEU A 237 1.62 -31.57 -6.72
N LYS A 238 1.23 -31.37 -7.98
CA LYS A 238 0.49 -32.37 -8.78
C LYS A 238 1.39 -33.32 -9.57
N ILE A 239 2.68 -33.35 -9.25
CA ILE A 239 3.71 -34.18 -9.89
C ILE A 239 4.03 -35.40 -9.02
#